data_AF-A0A0J7K5B9-F1
#
_entry.id   AF-A0A0J7K5B9-F1
#
_cell.length_a   1.000
_cell.length_b   1.000
_cell.length_c   1.000
_cell.angle_alpha   90.00
_cell.angle_beta   90.00
_cell.angle_gamma   90.00
#
_symmetry.space_group_name_H-M   'P 1'
#
loop_
_entity.id
_entity.type
_entity.pdbx_description
1 polymer ?
#
loop_
_entity_poly.entity_id
_entity_poly.type
_entity_poly.pdbx_seq_one_letter_code
_entity_poly.pdbx_strand_id
1 'polypeptide(L)'
;MPKPSNIAEVRCFLGFDYEVESKKGSENVNVDCLSRAPKNQQYYSTDITINEKVYQLCYSTIFEISSEKLIAKSIAQETDKDKVLSKIKKNLL
;
A
#
# COMPACT_ATOMS: atom_id res chain seq x y z
N MET A 1 35.38 -33.07 -1.34
CA MET A 1 35.37 -31.75 -2.02
C MET A 1 34.20 -30.95 -1.45
N PRO A 2 34.43 -29.80 -0.80
CA PRO A 2 33.35 -28.94 -0.34
C PRO A 2 32.65 -28.32 -1.55
N LYS A 3 31.31 -28.35 -1.58
CA LYS A 3 30.50 -27.69 -2.61
C LYS A 3 30.68 -26.18 -2.49
N PRO A 4 30.69 -25.42 -3.60
CA PRO A 4 30.76 -23.97 -3.54
C PRO A 4 29.52 -23.45 -2.82
N SER A 5 29.75 -22.77 -1.70
CA SER A 5 28.79 -21.92 -1.01
C SER A 5 28.35 -20.83 -2.00
N ASN A 6 27.15 -20.97 -2.56
CA ASN A 6 26.56 -19.96 -3.42
C ASN A 6 26.27 -18.73 -2.57
N ILE A 7 27.02 -17.67 -2.88
CA ILE A 7 26.98 -16.37 -2.21
C ILE A 7 25.59 -15.77 -2.42
N ALA A 8 24.97 -15.39 -1.30
CA ALA A 8 23.69 -14.72 -1.27
C ALA A 8 23.82 -13.31 -1.88
N GLU A 9 23.09 -13.08 -2.96
CA GLU A 9 22.82 -11.73 -3.45
C GLU A 9 21.75 -11.14 -2.50
N VAL A 10 22.14 -10.21 -1.62
CA VAL A 10 21.19 -9.46 -0.80
C VAL A 10 20.36 -8.60 -1.74
N ARG A 11 19.10 -8.97 -1.94
CA ARG A 11 18.15 -8.21 -2.73
C ARG A 11 17.21 -7.48 -1.77
N CYS A 12 16.92 -6.22 -2.08
CA CYS A 12 15.93 -5.45 -1.35
C CYS A 12 14.60 -5.51 -2.11
N PHE A 13 13.58 -6.11 -1.51
CA PHE A 13 12.21 -6.15 -2.05
C PHE A 13 11.27 -5.66 -0.98
N LEU A 14 10.49 -4.62 -1.30
CA LEU A 14 9.54 -3.98 -0.38
C LEU A 14 10.17 -3.51 0.96
N GLY A 15 11.45 -3.15 0.96
CA GLY A 15 12.15 -2.64 2.15
C GLY A 15 12.67 -3.71 3.11
N PHE A 16 12.64 -4.99 2.71
CA PHE A 16 13.28 -6.07 3.46
C PHE A 16 14.53 -6.53 2.73
N ASP A 17 15.59 -6.74 3.51
CA ASP A 17 16.80 -7.40 3.07
C ASP A 17 16.60 -8.91 3.16
N TYR A 18 16.76 -9.61 2.03
CA TYR A 18 16.67 -11.06 2.00
C TYR A 18 17.77 -11.67 1.14
N GLU A 19 18.08 -12.91 1.47
CA GLU A 19 19.00 -13.76 0.74
C GLU A 19 18.21 -14.84 -0.01
N VAL A 20 18.55 -15.07 -1.28
CA VAL A 20 17.90 -16.09 -2.10
C VAL A 20 18.66 -17.40 -2.00
N GLU A 21 18.00 -18.43 -1.49
CA GLU A 21 18.53 -19.79 -1.44
C GLU A 21 17.74 -20.72 -2.37
N SER A 22 18.45 -21.51 -3.18
CA SER A 22 17.83 -22.54 -4.02
C SER A 22 17.74 -23.86 -3.26
N LYS A 23 16.52 -24.35 -3.03
CA LYS A 23 16.25 -25.60 -2.30
C LYS A 23 15.76 -26.70 -3.23
N LYS A 24 16.08 -27.95 -2.91
CA LYS A 24 15.60 -29.12 -3.66
C LYS A 24 14.11 -29.34 -3.38
N GLY A 25 13.36 -29.87 -4.34
CA GLY A 25 11.92 -30.13 -4.17
C GLY A 25 11.57 -31.01 -2.96
N SER A 26 12.43 -31.97 -2.61
CA SER A 26 12.26 -32.82 -1.42
C SER A 26 12.37 -32.07 -0.09
N GLU A 27 12.99 -30.88 -0.09
CA GLU A 27 13.12 -30.01 1.09
C GLU A 27 12.00 -28.96 1.15
N ASN A 28 11.19 -28.85 0.09
CA ASN A 28 10.15 -27.84 -0.06
C ASN A 28 8.74 -28.45 -0.15
N VAL A 29 8.55 -29.65 0.40
CA VAL A 29 7.31 -30.44 0.27
C VAL A 29 6.08 -29.66 0.77
N ASN A 30 6.19 -28.96 1.89
CA ASN A 30 5.07 -28.18 2.43
C ASN A 30 4.64 -27.05 1.50
N VAL A 31 5.61 -26.34 0.92
CA VAL A 31 5.34 -25.26 -0.04
C VAL A 31 4.80 -25.83 -1.35
N ASP A 32 5.32 -26.96 -1.82
CA ASP A 32 4.80 -27.67 -3.00
C ASP A 32 3.34 -28.08 -2.78
N CYS A 33 3.00 -28.69 -1.64
CA CYS A 33 1.64 -29.06 -1.28
C CYS A 33 0.70 -27.83 -1.21
N LEU A 34 1.12 -26.76 -0.53
CA LEU A 34 0.29 -25.56 -0.36
C LEU A 34 0.11 -24.77 -1.66
N SER A 35 1.15 -24.72 -2.50
CA SER A 35 1.08 -24.05 -3.80
C SER A 35 0.11 -24.73 -4.77
N ARG A 36 -0.08 -26.05 -4.62
CA ARG A 36 -1.00 -26.88 -5.39
C ARG A 36 -2.37 -27.04 -4.74
N ALA A 37 -2.54 -26.56 -3.51
CA ALA A 37 -3.80 -26.68 -2.81
C ALA A 37 -4.91 -25.93 -3.58
N PRO A 38 -6.11 -26.51 -3.71
CA PRO A 38 -7.22 -25.84 -4.36
C PRO A 38 -7.53 -24.55 -3.59
N LYS A 39 -7.43 -23.42 -4.28
CA LYS A 39 -7.89 -22.16 -3.72
C LYS A 39 -9.41 -22.22 -3.70
N ASN A 40 -9.98 -22.29 -2.51
CA ASN A 40 -11.38 -21.90 -2.33
C ASN A 40 -11.45 -20.41 -2.65
N GLN A 41 -11.65 -20.08 -3.93
CA GLN A 41 -12.21 -18.79 -4.27
C GLN A 41 -13.57 -18.79 -3.59
N GLN A 42 -13.65 -18.15 -2.42
CA GLN A 42 -14.92 -17.63 -1.96
C GLN A 42 -15.45 -16.87 -3.16
N TYR A 43 -16.55 -17.35 -3.73
CA TYR A 43 -17.21 -16.70 -4.85
C TYR A 43 -17.24 -15.22 -4.53
N TYR A 44 -16.52 -14.42 -5.32
CA TYR A 44 -16.52 -12.97 -5.17
C TYR A 44 -17.98 -12.55 -5.32
N SER A 45 -18.68 -12.33 -4.21
CA SER A 45 -20.06 -11.89 -4.29
C SER A 45 -20.01 -10.55 -5.01
N THR A 46 -20.96 -10.35 -5.92
CA THR A 46 -21.16 -9.07 -6.59
C THR A 46 -21.22 -7.93 -5.56
N ASP A 47 -21.75 -8.21 -4.35
CA ASP A 47 -21.79 -7.28 -3.23
C ASP A 47 -20.40 -6.82 -2.75
N ILE A 48 -19.42 -7.73 -2.68
CA ILE A 48 -18.04 -7.39 -2.25
C ILE A 48 -17.40 -6.47 -3.29
N THR A 49 -17.57 -6.79 -4.58
CA THR A 49 -17.03 -5.98 -5.69
C THR A 49 -17.69 -4.60 -5.75
N ILE A 50 -19.01 -4.52 -5.53
CA ILE A 50 -19.74 -3.26 -5.47
C ILE A 50 -19.23 -2.43 -4.28
N ASN A 51 -19.08 -3.04 -3.11
CA ASN A 51 -18.65 -2.34 -1.91
C ASN A 51 -17.22 -1.79 -2.05
N GLU A 52 -16.30 -2.56 -2.63
CA GLU A 52 -14.95 -2.10 -2.95
C GLU A 52 -14.96 -0.91 -3.93
N LYS A 53 -15.79 -0.96 -4.97
CA LYS A 53 -15.93 0.15 -5.93
C LYS A 53 -16.55 1.40 -5.32
N VAL A 54 -17.57 1.24 -4.47
CA VAL A 54 -18.17 2.36 -3.73
C VAL A 54 -17.13 2.99 -2.81
N TYR A 55 -16.36 2.18 -2.10
CA TYR A 55 -15.29 2.66 -1.25
C TYR A 55 -14.23 3.44 -2.04
N GLN A 56 -13.80 2.92 -3.20
CA GLN A 56 -12.86 3.64 -4.06
C GLN A 56 -13.44 4.95 -4.60
N LEU A 57 -14.70 4.97 -5.03
CA LEU A 57 -15.36 6.18 -5.49
C LEU A 57 -15.45 7.22 -4.38
N CYS A 58 -15.81 6.81 -3.16
CA CYS A 58 -15.84 7.68 -1.99
C CYS A 58 -14.44 8.20 -1.63
N TYR A 59 -13.42 7.34 -1.70
CA TYR A 59 -12.04 7.71 -1.44
C TYR A 59 -11.54 8.73 -2.47
N SER A 60 -11.66 8.45 -3.76
CA SER A 60 -11.32 9.38 -4.84
C SER A 60 -12.12 10.67 -4.73
N THR A 61 -13.41 10.61 -4.37
CA THR A 61 -14.18 11.82 -4.11
C THR A 61 -13.53 12.61 -2.96
N ILE A 62 -13.37 12.05 -1.76
CA ILE A 62 -12.83 12.78 -0.60
C ILE A 62 -11.44 13.38 -0.87
N PHE A 63 -10.55 12.66 -1.57
CA PHE A 63 -9.16 13.08 -1.75
C PHE A 63 -8.86 13.81 -3.07
N GLU A 64 -9.67 13.59 -4.11
CA GLU A 64 -9.54 14.27 -5.41
C GLU A 64 -10.49 15.46 -5.57
N ILE A 65 -11.35 15.77 -4.57
CA ILE A 65 -12.05 17.07 -4.51
C ILE A 65 -11.00 18.19 -4.27
N SER A 66 -10.30 18.58 -5.34
CA SER A 66 -10.08 19.98 -5.63
C SER A 66 -11.38 20.53 -6.21
N SER A 67 -12.46 20.58 -5.43
CA SER A 67 -13.63 21.37 -5.85
C SER A 67 -13.16 22.82 -5.96
N GLU A 68 -13.78 23.58 -6.85
CA GLU A 68 -13.62 25.03 -6.98
C GLU A 68 -13.64 25.76 -5.62
N LYS A 69 -14.31 25.18 -4.62
CA LYS A 69 -14.48 25.70 -3.27
C LYS A 69 -13.32 25.41 -2.31
N LEU A 70 -12.54 24.34 -2.52
CA LEU A 70 -11.52 23.82 -1.59
C LEU A 70 -10.10 23.93 -2.19
N ILE A 71 -9.83 25.03 -2.88
CA ILE A 71 -8.50 25.34 -3.42
C ILE A 71 -7.59 25.82 -2.28
N ALA A 72 -6.28 25.50 -2.34
CA ALA A 72 -5.28 25.96 -1.36
C ALA A 72 -5.35 27.47 -1.09
N LYS A 73 -5.69 28.28 -2.10
CA LYS A 73 -5.92 29.71 -1.98
C LYS A 73 -7.11 30.05 -1.07
N SER A 74 -8.24 29.38 -1.24
CA SER A 74 -9.43 29.56 -0.39
C SER A 74 -9.16 29.13 1.04
N ILE A 75 -8.46 28.00 1.24
CA ILE A 75 -8.03 27.54 2.56
C ILE A 75 -7.13 28.59 3.21
N ALA A 76 -6.13 29.09 2.48
CA ALA A 76 -5.21 30.11 2.99
C ALA A 76 -5.94 31.40 3.36
N GLN A 77 -6.91 31.84 2.55
CA GLN A 77 -7.73 33.04 2.81
C GLN A 77 -8.61 32.89 4.05
N GLU A 78 -9.31 31.75 4.21
CA GLU A 78 -10.13 31.52 5.40
C GLU A 78 -9.26 31.32 6.65
N THR A 79 -8.09 30.67 6.51
CA THR A 79 -7.10 30.52 7.59
C THR A 79 -6.57 31.87 8.07
N ASP A 80 -6.40 32.85 7.16
CA ASP A 80 -5.95 34.20 7.52
C ASP A 80 -7.00 35.00 8.30
N LYS A 81 -8.29 34.66 8.15
CA LYS A 81 -9.38 35.29 8.92
C LYS A 81 -9.45 34.77 10.36
N ASP A 82 -8.97 33.55 10.60
CA ASP A 82 -8.93 32.96 11.94
C ASP A 82 -7.73 33.47 12.75
N LYS A 83 -7.99 33.99 13.96
CA LYS A 83 -6.95 34.61 14.80
C LYS A 83 -5.90 33.62 15.31
N VAL A 84 -6.28 32.37 15.55
CA VAL A 84 -5.39 31.33 16.06
C VAL A 84 -4.59 30.74 14.91
N LEU A 85 -5.27 30.34 13.84
CA LEU A 85 -4.65 29.69 12.70
C LEU A 85 -3.75 30.66 11.91
N SER A 86 -4.13 31.94 11.76
CA SER A 86 -3.26 32.95 11.14
C SER A 86 -1.93 33.12 11.90
N LYS A 87 -1.97 33.04 13.23
CA LYS A 87 -0.76 33.13 14.07
C LYS A 87 0.12 31.88 13.90
N ILE A 88 -0.47 30.70 13.83
CA ILE A 88 0.25 29.45 13.58
C ILE A 88 0.89 29.48 12.17
N LYS A 89 0.14 29.87 11.14
CA LYS A 89 0.64 30.00 9.77
C LYS A 89 1.84 30.94 9.66
N LYS A 90 1.81 32.08 10.34
CA LYS A 90 2.93 33.04 10.39
C LYS A 90 4.17 32.52 11.12
N ASN A 91 4.02 31.54 12.02
CA ASN A 91 5.14 30.95 12.73
C ASN A 91 5.77 29.77 11.96
N LEU A 92 5.07 29.24 10.96
CA LEU A 92 5.53 28.13 10.12
C LEU A 92 6.25 28.59 8.84
N LEU A 93 6.10 29.87 8.48
CA LEU A 93 6.77 30.55 7.37
C LEU A 93 7.90 31.44 7.91
#